data_AF-A0A9E1QR27-F1
#
_entry.id   AF-A0A9E1QR27-F1
#
_cell.length_a   1.000
_cell.length_b   1.000
_cell.length_c   1.000
_cell.angle_alpha   90.00
_cell.angle_beta   90.00
_cell.angle_gamma   90.00
#
_symmetry.space_group_name_H-M   'P 1'
#
loop_
_entity.id
_entity.type
_entity.pdbx_description
1 polymer ?
#
loop_
_entity_poly.entity_id
_entity_poly.type
_entity_poly.pdbx_seq_one_letter_code
_entity_poly.pdbx_strand_id
1 'polypeptide(L)'
;MPLEVKPRKHILLWCSPGFGLVDIWLPVIKKLKEKDNIKIDFVFPESSSMRLESKNSDLFNLAEQFADDVIYRGYSNRWFIASTLIEARNAITFSKFDAKMMLLSVRLTSGKMSKYFVLKLIGKYILIISKYFIRTKENFGKQSQYDFGLLSSVNGILSDIVKEGKFVNKELRNELKNIQKFSMFHGMAALWVEPCLNCKQSITKRSDVTVYSMSHIEEHGYQKCFGILGKNIVHAGIPRHDNDWIEFICSQSYSNKASKVFDSFVFIIGRAASP
;
A
#
# COMPACT_ATOMS: atom_id res chain seq x y z
N MET A 1 -19.26 -17.85 -25.41
CA MET A 1 -18.22 -17.39 -24.48
C MET A 1 -17.59 -16.14 -25.10
N PRO A 2 -17.67 -14.96 -24.46
CA PRO A 2 -16.97 -13.79 -24.98
C PRO A 2 -15.45 -14.07 -24.97
N LEU A 3 -14.78 -13.72 -26.07
CA LEU A 3 -13.33 -13.88 -26.20
C LEU A 3 -12.65 -12.94 -25.19
N GLU A 4 -11.86 -13.51 -24.28
CA GLU A 4 -11.14 -12.78 -23.27
C GLU A 4 -10.02 -11.96 -23.95
N VAL A 5 -10.23 -10.65 -24.10
CA VAL A 5 -9.25 -9.75 -24.73
C VAL A 5 -8.13 -9.50 -23.73
N LYS A 6 -6.93 -10.03 -24.01
CA LYS A 6 -5.75 -9.81 -23.16
C LYS A 6 -5.53 -8.31 -22.92
N PRO A 7 -5.23 -7.90 -21.66
CA PRO A 7 -4.97 -6.50 -21.34
C PRO A 7 -3.74 -6.01 -22.10
N ARG A 8 -3.79 -4.76 -22.55
CA ARG A 8 -2.69 -4.14 -23.29
C ARG A 8 -1.52 -3.77 -22.39
N LYS A 9 -1.80 -3.45 -21.13
CA LYS A 9 -0.82 -3.11 -20.11
C LYS A 9 -1.18 -3.76 -18.79
N HIS A 10 -0.17 -4.10 -18.03
CA HIS A 10 -0.27 -4.61 -16.67
C HIS A 10 0.48 -3.67 -15.72
N ILE A 11 -0.23 -3.12 -14.76
CA ILE A 11 0.28 -2.16 -13.78
C ILE A 11 0.12 -2.75 -12.38
N LEU A 12 1.07 -2.51 -11.50
CA LEU A 12 0.94 -2.83 -10.08
C LEU A 12 0.65 -1.58 -9.27
N LEU A 13 -0.32 -1.66 -8.36
CA LEU A 13 -0.44 -0.71 -7.26
C LEU A 13 0.29 -1.27 -6.04
N TRP A 14 1.45 -0.71 -5.72
CA TRP A 14 2.26 -1.14 -4.57
C TRP A 14 1.75 -0.52 -3.28
N CYS A 15 0.69 -1.09 -2.70
CA CYS A 15 -0.04 -0.66 -1.50
C CYS A 15 0.81 -0.59 -0.21
N SER A 16 1.76 0.33 -0.14
CA SER A 16 2.55 0.66 1.05
C SER A 16 2.41 2.17 1.32
N PRO A 17 1.75 2.58 2.42
CA PRO A 17 1.52 1.83 3.66
C PRO A 17 0.15 1.13 3.77
N GLY A 18 -0.46 0.74 2.65
CA GLY A 18 -1.77 0.06 2.62
C GLY A 18 -2.83 0.92 1.94
N PHE A 19 -4.03 0.98 2.51
CA PHE A 19 -5.19 1.66 1.93
C PHE A 19 -5.03 3.18 1.77
N GLY A 20 -4.16 3.83 2.52
CA GLY A 20 -3.83 5.24 2.27
C GLY A 20 -3.21 5.47 0.89
N LEU A 21 -2.47 4.50 0.35
CA LEU A 21 -1.98 4.59 -1.02
C LEU A 21 -3.08 4.28 -2.04
N VAL A 22 -3.98 3.33 -1.72
CA VAL A 22 -5.12 3.00 -2.58
C VAL A 22 -5.98 4.24 -2.77
N ASP A 23 -6.38 4.89 -1.68
CA ASP A 23 -7.19 6.10 -1.66
C ASP A 23 -6.67 7.20 -2.59
N ILE A 24 -5.36 7.50 -2.54
CA ILE A 24 -4.80 8.57 -3.38
C ILE A 24 -4.73 8.20 -4.88
N TRP A 25 -4.57 6.91 -5.21
CA TRP A 25 -4.43 6.46 -6.60
C TRP A 25 -5.75 6.06 -7.26
N LEU A 26 -6.81 5.79 -6.49
CA LEU A 26 -8.12 5.40 -7.03
C LEU A 26 -8.68 6.33 -8.11
N PRO A 27 -8.61 7.68 -7.99
CA PRO A 27 -9.07 8.58 -9.05
C PRO A 27 -8.35 8.35 -10.38
N VAL A 28 -7.04 8.10 -10.32
CA VAL A 28 -6.21 7.86 -11.49
C VAL A 28 -6.48 6.47 -12.07
N ILE A 29 -6.59 5.45 -11.21
CA ILE A 29 -6.89 4.08 -11.57
C ILE A 29 -8.22 3.98 -12.33
N LYS A 30 -9.26 4.68 -11.85
CA LYS A 30 -10.54 4.79 -12.55
C LYS A 30 -10.35 5.32 -13.97
N LYS A 31 -9.70 6.49 -14.12
CA LYS A 31 -9.46 7.11 -15.43
C LYS A 31 -8.61 6.23 -16.36
N LEU A 32 -7.68 5.44 -15.81
CA LEU A 32 -6.87 4.50 -16.58
C LEU A 32 -7.70 3.33 -17.12
N LYS A 33 -8.52 2.70 -16.26
CA LYS A 33 -9.39 1.59 -16.65
C LYS A 33 -10.51 2.02 -17.62
N GLU A 34 -10.99 3.26 -17.53
CA GLU A 34 -11.99 3.80 -18.47
C GLU A 34 -11.43 4.09 -19.86
N LYS A 35 -10.15 4.46 -19.95
CA LYS A 35 -9.51 4.86 -21.22
C LYS A 35 -8.90 3.70 -21.98
N ASP A 36 -8.35 2.71 -21.27
CA ASP A 36 -7.57 1.62 -21.85
C ASP A 36 -7.91 0.29 -21.19
N ASN A 37 -7.77 -0.81 -21.94
CA ASN A 37 -7.84 -2.17 -21.38
C ASN A 37 -6.56 -2.48 -20.58
N ILE A 38 -6.50 -2.00 -19.33
CA ILE A 38 -5.37 -2.13 -18.41
C ILE A 38 -5.74 -3.03 -17.25
N LYS A 39 -4.86 -3.98 -16.96
CA LYS A 39 -4.87 -4.78 -15.73
C LYS A 39 -4.12 -4.06 -14.62
N ILE A 40 -4.70 -3.98 -13.43
CA ILE A 40 -4.17 -3.33 -12.24
C ILE A 40 -4.27 -4.29 -11.05
N ASP A 41 -3.13 -4.84 -10.67
CA ASP A 41 -3.04 -5.73 -9.50
C ASP A 41 -2.62 -4.96 -8.26
N PHE A 42 -3.25 -5.24 -7.13
CA PHE A 42 -2.94 -4.57 -5.87
C PHE A 42 -1.96 -5.42 -5.08
N VAL A 43 -0.84 -4.82 -4.64
CA VAL A 43 0.23 -5.51 -3.93
C VAL A 43 0.34 -5.01 -2.50
N PHE A 44 -0.04 -5.84 -1.52
CA PHE A 44 0.04 -5.55 -0.09
C PHE A 44 1.25 -6.23 0.56
N PRO A 45 2.41 -5.55 0.67
CA PRO A 45 3.63 -6.11 1.25
C PRO A 45 3.58 -6.33 2.76
N GLU A 46 2.68 -5.62 3.45
CA GLU A 46 2.52 -5.67 4.88
C GLU A 46 1.24 -6.42 5.24
N SER A 47 1.38 -7.57 5.89
CA SER A 47 0.28 -8.51 6.20
C SER A 47 -0.84 -7.92 7.05
N SER A 48 -0.56 -6.86 7.81
CA SER A 48 -1.55 -6.16 8.62
C SER A 48 -2.39 -5.17 7.81
N SER A 49 -1.85 -4.58 6.74
CA SER A 49 -2.49 -3.48 6.01
C SER A 49 -3.88 -3.83 5.50
N MET A 50 -4.09 -5.05 4.99
CA MET A 50 -5.39 -5.50 4.50
C MET A 50 -6.44 -5.67 5.61
N ARG A 51 -6.02 -5.79 6.88
CA ARG A 51 -6.92 -5.95 8.03
C ARG A 51 -7.28 -4.62 8.69
N LEU A 52 -6.49 -3.57 8.47
CA LEU A 52 -6.67 -2.26 9.11
C LEU A 52 -7.90 -1.54 8.57
N GLU A 53 -8.17 -1.65 7.28
CA GLU A 53 -9.35 -1.04 6.68
C GLU A 53 -10.61 -1.83 7.03
N SER A 54 -11.76 -1.19 7.19
CA SER A 54 -13.02 -1.93 7.41
C SER A 54 -13.50 -2.52 6.10
N LYS A 55 -13.92 -3.80 6.09
CA LYS A 55 -14.53 -4.43 4.90
C LYS A 55 -15.84 -3.76 4.46
N ASN A 56 -16.46 -2.97 5.35
CA ASN A 56 -17.68 -2.23 5.08
C ASN A 56 -17.39 -0.74 4.81
N SER A 57 -16.11 -0.34 4.70
CA SER A 57 -15.78 1.05 4.35
C SER A 57 -16.02 1.28 2.88
N ASP A 58 -16.42 2.51 2.53
CA ASP A 58 -16.57 2.92 1.14
C ASP A 58 -15.27 2.77 0.37
N LEU A 59 -14.12 3.11 0.99
CA LEU A 59 -12.80 2.95 0.38
C LEU A 59 -12.50 1.49 0.03
N PHE A 60 -12.80 0.54 0.91
CA PHE A 60 -12.59 -0.88 0.62
C PHE A 60 -13.50 -1.36 -0.51
N ASN A 61 -14.78 -0.98 -0.47
CA ASN A 61 -15.77 -1.38 -1.49
C ASN A 61 -15.48 -0.77 -2.87
N LEU A 62 -14.94 0.45 -2.91
CA LEU A 62 -14.48 1.08 -4.15
C LEU A 62 -13.21 0.41 -4.66
N ALA A 63 -12.23 0.19 -3.79
CA ALA A 63 -10.99 -0.49 -4.13
C ALA A 63 -11.22 -1.89 -4.72
N GLU A 64 -12.20 -2.63 -4.18
CA GLU A 64 -12.60 -3.95 -4.65
C GLU A 64 -13.03 -3.95 -6.12
N GLN A 65 -13.67 -2.88 -6.59
CA GLN A 65 -14.13 -2.78 -7.98
C GLN A 65 -13.00 -2.57 -8.98
N PHE A 66 -11.83 -2.09 -8.52
CA PHE A 66 -10.73 -1.70 -9.38
C PHE A 66 -9.53 -2.65 -9.33
N ALA A 67 -9.44 -3.56 -8.35
CA ALA A 67 -8.40 -4.57 -8.31
C ALA A 67 -8.73 -5.73 -9.27
N ASP A 68 -7.81 -6.12 -10.13
CA ASP A 68 -7.96 -7.33 -10.97
C ASP A 68 -7.48 -8.57 -10.23
N ASP A 69 -6.27 -8.53 -9.67
CA ASP A 69 -5.79 -9.49 -8.69
C ASP A 69 -5.22 -8.78 -7.45
N VAL A 70 -5.19 -9.49 -6.33
CA VAL A 70 -4.63 -9.02 -5.07
C VAL A 70 -3.48 -9.91 -4.66
N ILE A 71 -2.27 -9.38 -4.77
CA ILE A 71 -1.03 -10.00 -4.32
C ILE A 71 -0.78 -9.53 -2.89
N TYR A 72 -0.62 -10.45 -1.95
CA TYR A 72 -0.46 -10.10 -0.55
C TYR A 72 0.52 -10.99 0.18
N ARG A 73 1.08 -10.43 1.26
CA ARG A 73 2.00 -11.16 2.13
C ARG A 73 1.28 -11.75 3.33
N GLY A 74 1.38 -13.05 3.56
CA GLY A 74 0.92 -13.70 4.79
C GLY A 74 1.86 -13.46 5.98
N TYR A 75 1.41 -13.78 7.19
CA TYR A 75 2.20 -13.59 8.41
C TYR A 75 3.38 -14.58 8.52
N SER A 76 3.43 -15.62 7.68
CA SER A 76 4.62 -16.46 7.50
C SER A 76 5.70 -15.83 6.60
N ASN A 77 5.47 -14.62 6.10
CA ASN A 77 6.26 -13.90 5.09
C ASN A 77 6.17 -14.43 3.65
N ARG A 78 5.31 -15.40 3.36
CA ARG A 78 5.06 -15.90 2.01
C ARG A 78 4.11 -14.99 1.23
N TRP A 79 4.21 -15.05 -0.10
CA TRP A 79 3.36 -14.32 -1.03
C TRP A 79 2.23 -15.20 -1.55
N PHE A 80 1.06 -14.59 -1.65
CA PHE A 80 -0.16 -15.22 -2.10
C PHE A 80 -0.87 -14.30 -3.08
N ILE A 81 -1.77 -14.89 -3.87
CA ILE A 81 -2.64 -14.16 -4.79
C ILE A 81 -4.09 -14.59 -4.57
N ALA A 82 -5.00 -13.63 -4.71
CA ALA A 82 -6.43 -13.85 -4.71
C ALA A 82 -7.09 -12.98 -5.78
N SER A 83 -8.28 -13.36 -6.22
CA SER A 83 -9.01 -12.64 -7.28
C SER A 83 -9.67 -11.36 -6.77
N THR A 84 -9.79 -11.21 -5.44
CA THR A 84 -10.49 -10.08 -4.81
C THR A 84 -9.83 -9.67 -3.49
N LEU A 85 -10.06 -8.44 -3.04
CA LEU A 85 -9.62 -7.98 -1.70
C LEU A 85 -10.38 -8.72 -0.61
N ILE A 86 -11.66 -9.08 -0.84
CA ILE A 86 -12.43 -9.88 0.11
C ILE A 86 -11.79 -11.25 0.33
N GLU A 87 -11.45 -11.96 -0.74
CA GLU A 87 -10.75 -13.25 -0.65
C GLU A 87 -9.39 -13.11 0.02
N ALA A 88 -8.58 -12.14 -0.43
CA ALA A 88 -7.26 -11.88 0.14
C ALA A 88 -7.34 -11.60 1.66
N ARG A 89 -8.30 -10.78 2.08
CA ARG A 89 -8.52 -10.45 3.49
C ARG A 89 -8.97 -11.67 4.30
N ASN A 90 -9.93 -12.44 3.80
CA ASN A 90 -10.46 -13.60 4.49
C ASN A 90 -9.43 -14.73 4.60
N ALA A 91 -8.54 -14.84 3.62
CA ALA A 91 -7.43 -15.78 3.63
C ALA A 91 -6.39 -15.46 4.71
N ILE A 92 -6.21 -14.21 5.10
CA ILE A 92 -5.28 -13.85 6.19
C ILE A 92 -5.84 -14.33 7.55
N THR A 93 -5.39 -15.52 7.96
CA THR A 93 -5.71 -16.09 9.27
C THR A 93 -4.66 -15.67 10.31
N PHE A 94 -5.03 -14.73 11.17
CA PHE A 94 -4.18 -14.31 12.29
C PHE A 94 -5.02 -14.12 13.55
N SER A 95 -4.93 -15.10 14.45
CA SER A 95 -5.73 -15.15 15.66
C SER A 95 -5.23 -14.20 16.74
N LYS A 96 -6.06 -13.94 17.76
CA LYS A 96 -5.64 -13.21 18.97
C LYS A 96 -4.48 -13.91 19.69
N PHE A 97 -4.41 -15.23 19.62
CA PHE A 97 -3.30 -16.00 20.19
C PHE A 97 -2.00 -15.73 19.43
N ASP A 98 -2.04 -15.79 18.09
CA ASP A 98 -0.87 -15.49 17.25
C ASP A 98 -0.33 -14.07 17.54
N ALA A 99 -1.23 -13.09 17.69
CA ALA A 99 -0.88 -11.72 18.06
C ALA A 99 -0.17 -11.64 19.42
N LYS A 100 -0.71 -12.31 20.45
CA LYS A 100 -0.10 -12.35 21.78
C LYS A 100 1.28 -13.01 21.77
N MET A 101 1.42 -14.12 21.05
CA MET A 101 2.68 -14.85 20.93
C MET A 101 3.74 -14.03 20.20
N MET A 102 3.36 -13.35 19.11
CA MET A 102 4.25 -12.45 18.38
C MET A 102 4.69 -11.27 19.25
N LEU A 103 3.76 -10.65 19.99
CA LEU A 103 4.08 -9.56 20.93
C LEU A 103 5.02 -10.04 22.05
N LEU A 104 4.78 -11.21 22.63
CA LEU A 104 5.65 -11.82 23.64
C LEU A 104 7.05 -12.05 23.08
N SER A 105 7.15 -12.64 21.88
CA SER A 105 8.42 -12.86 21.21
C SER A 105 9.20 -11.55 20.99
N VAL A 106 8.54 -10.49 20.51
CA VAL A 106 9.16 -9.17 20.33
C VAL A 106 9.66 -8.61 21.66
N ARG A 107 8.83 -8.66 22.72
CA ARG A 107 9.24 -8.19 24.05
C ARG A 107 10.46 -8.92 24.60
N LEU A 108 10.57 -10.22 24.35
CA LEU A 108 11.69 -11.05 24.78
C LEU A 108 12.95 -10.85 23.91
N THR A 109 12.80 -10.55 22.62
CA THR A 109 13.94 -10.45 21.67
C THR A 109 14.52 -9.04 21.53
N SER A 110 13.69 -8.01 21.62
CA SER A 110 14.08 -6.61 21.44
C SER A 110 13.56 -5.65 22.51
N GLY A 111 12.67 -6.11 23.41
CA GLY A 111 12.15 -5.29 24.52
C GLY A 111 13.09 -5.24 25.73
N LYS A 112 12.60 -4.66 26.84
CA LYS A 112 13.37 -4.54 28.10
C LYS A 112 13.85 -5.90 28.65
N MET A 113 13.10 -6.99 28.38
CA MET A 113 13.45 -8.35 28.81
C MET A 113 14.60 -8.96 27.99
N SER A 114 14.91 -8.42 26.81
CA SER A 114 15.99 -8.92 25.94
C SER A 114 17.40 -8.72 26.51
N LYS A 115 17.52 -7.98 27.62
CA LYS A 115 18.77 -7.85 28.40
C LYS A 115 19.27 -9.19 28.90
N TYR A 116 18.37 -10.15 29.14
CA TYR A 116 18.73 -11.49 29.58
C TYR A 116 18.90 -12.42 28.37
N PHE A 117 20.11 -12.95 28.17
CA PHE A 117 20.44 -13.80 27.02
C PHE A 117 19.48 -15.00 26.86
N VAL A 118 19.15 -15.67 27.97
CA VAL A 118 18.22 -16.81 27.97
C VAL A 118 16.82 -16.41 27.49
N LEU A 119 16.28 -15.28 27.97
CA LEU A 119 14.97 -14.78 27.53
C LEU A 119 14.98 -14.41 26.04
N LYS A 120 16.08 -13.82 25.56
CA LYS A 120 16.26 -13.53 24.13
C LYS A 120 16.25 -14.81 23.29
N LEU A 121 16.87 -15.89 23.78
CA LEU A 121 16.86 -17.20 23.13
C LEU A 121 15.45 -17.79 23.09
N ILE A 122 14.73 -17.79 24.23
CA ILE A 122 13.33 -18.22 24.33
C ILE A 122 12.45 -17.44 23.34
N GLY A 123 12.60 -16.11 23.30
CA GLY A 123 11.85 -15.26 22.37
C GLY A 123 12.06 -15.61 20.90
N LYS A 124 13.29 -15.98 20.51
CA LYS A 124 13.60 -16.47 19.15
C LYS A 124 12.91 -17.81 18.85
N TYR A 125 12.94 -18.76 19.79
CA TYR A 125 12.25 -20.03 19.61
C TYR A 125 10.72 -19.85 19.51
N ILE A 126 10.13 -19.00 20.35
CA ILE A 126 8.71 -18.65 20.24
C ILE A 126 8.41 -18.09 18.84
N LEU A 127 9.25 -17.19 18.32
CA LEU A 127 9.05 -16.63 16.97
C LEU A 127 9.04 -17.72 15.89
N ILE A 128 9.99 -18.64 15.95
CA ILE A 128 10.13 -19.75 15.00
C ILE A 128 8.88 -20.64 15.06
N ILE A 129 8.47 -21.03 16.26
CA ILE A 129 7.29 -21.87 16.50
C ILE A 129 6.02 -21.17 16.02
N SER A 130 5.83 -19.88 16.34
CA SER A 130 4.68 -19.11 15.86
C SER A 130 4.64 -19.03 14.34
N LYS A 131 5.77 -18.76 13.68
CA LYS A 131 5.85 -18.76 12.21
C LYS A 131 5.54 -20.12 11.61
N TYR A 132 6.00 -21.20 12.25
CA TYR A 132 5.69 -22.56 11.83
C TYR A 132 4.19 -22.84 11.91
N PHE A 133 3.53 -22.53 13.03
CA PHE A 133 2.08 -22.70 13.17
C PHE A 133 1.29 -21.85 12.17
N ILE A 134 1.69 -20.61 11.93
CA ILE A 134 1.07 -19.74 10.93
C ILE A 134 1.23 -20.34 9.53
N ARG A 135 2.44 -20.80 9.17
CA ARG A 135 2.69 -21.47 7.88
C ARG A 135 1.81 -22.69 7.70
N THR A 136 1.64 -23.48 8.75
CA THR A 136 0.77 -24.67 8.75
C THR A 136 -0.69 -24.26 8.52
N LYS A 137 -1.21 -23.23 9.22
CA LYS A 137 -2.57 -22.69 9.00
C LYS A 137 -2.77 -22.22 7.56
N GLU A 138 -1.82 -21.48 7.02
CA GLU A 138 -1.86 -21.00 5.63
C GLU A 138 -1.84 -22.16 4.62
N ASN A 139 -1.06 -23.23 4.87
CA ASN A 139 -1.06 -24.43 4.02
C ASN A 139 -2.44 -25.12 4.02
N PHE A 140 -3.09 -25.21 5.19
CA PHE A 140 -4.44 -25.75 5.29
C PHE A 140 -5.49 -24.86 4.61
N GLY A 141 -5.26 -23.55 4.53
CA GLY A 141 -6.15 -22.58 3.89
C GLY A 141 -6.23 -22.68 2.36
N LYS A 142 -5.46 -23.58 1.72
CA LYS A 142 -5.43 -23.79 0.25
C LYS A 142 -5.24 -22.50 -0.57
N GLN A 143 -4.44 -21.57 -0.04
CA GLN A 143 -4.16 -20.30 -0.71
C GLN A 143 -3.21 -20.52 -1.89
N SER A 144 -3.49 -19.86 -3.01
CA SER A 144 -2.60 -19.84 -4.16
C SER A 144 -1.35 -19.04 -3.82
N GLN A 145 -0.18 -19.70 -3.88
CA GLN A 145 1.10 -19.01 -3.72
C GLN A 145 1.37 -18.15 -4.95
N TYR A 146 1.92 -16.96 -4.73
CA TYR A 146 2.31 -16.08 -5.81
C TYR A 146 3.76 -16.35 -6.21
N ASP A 147 3.98 -16.52 -7.51
CA ASP A 147 5.31 -16.62 -8.11
C ASP A 147 5.70 -15.28 -8.75
N PHE A 148 6.84 -14.74 -8.32
CA PHE A 148 7.39 -13.51 -8.85
C PHE A 148 7.82 -13.62 -10.32
N GLY A 149 7.96 -14.81 -10.89
CA GLY A 149 8.16 -14.99 -12.33
C GLY A 149 7.04 -14.34 -13.18
N LEU A 150 5.84 -14.19 -12.62
CA LEU A 150 4.70 -13.53 -13.27
C LEU A 150 4.87 -12.01 -13.43
N LEU A 151 5.81 -11.40 -12.69
CA LEU A 151 6.12 -9.97 -12.77
C LEU A 151 6.77 -9.56 -14.09
N SER A 152 7.27 -10.50 -14.88
CA SER A 152 7.85 -10.24 -16.21
C SER A 152 6.90 -9.50 -17.16
N SER A 153 5.59 -9.57 -16.90
CA SER A 153 4.54 -8.89 -17.67
C SER A 153 4.24 -7.45 -17.24
N VAL A 154 4.79 -7.00 -16.10
CA VAL A 154 4.44 -5.69 -15.50
C VAL A 154 5.12 -4.55 -16.26
N ASN A 155 4.33 -3.56 -16.66
CA ASN A 155 4.78 -2.39 -17.43
C ASN A 155 5.04 -1.14 -16.58
N GLY A 156 4.49 -1.09 -15.37
CA GLY A 156 4.66 0.08 -14.49
C GLY A 156 4.14 -0.17 -13.08
N ILE A 157 4.57 0.66 -12.14
CA ILE A 157 4.20 0.55 -10.73
C ILE A 157 3.70 1.91 -10.21
N LEU A 158 2.49 1.93 -9.66
CA LEU A 158 1.95 3.03 -8.88
C LEU A 158 2.40 2.83 -7.42
N SER A 159 3.05 3.82 -6.82
CA SER A 159 3.69 3.67 -5.51
C SER A 159 3.76 4.98 -4.72
N ASP A 160 4.26 4.89 -3.49
CA ASP A 160 4.81 6.02 -2.75
C ASP A 160 6.29 5.76 -2.45
N ILE A 161 7.17 6.51 -3.13
CA ILE A 161 8.62 6.38 -3.01
C ILE A 161 9.12 6.70 -1.58
N VAL A 162 8.38 7.50 -0.82
CA VAL A 162 8.67 7.79 0.58
C VAL A 162 8.60 6.52 1.45
N LYS A 163 7.80 5.53 1.03
CA LYS A 163 7.64 4.26 1.75
C LYS A 163 8.41 3.10 1.13
N GLU A 164 9.01 3.26 -0.04
CA GLU A 164 9.82 2.23 -0.72
C GLU A 164 10.96 1.69 0.17
N GLY A 165 11.52 2.53 1.03
CA GLY A 165 12.62 2.19 1.94
C GLY A 165 12.25 1.24 3.10
N LYS A 166 10.96 1.01 3.37
CA LYS A 166 10.51 0.19 4.51
C LYS A 166 11.04 -1.25 4.44
N PHE A 167 11.30 -1.86 5.60
CA PHE A 167 11.79 -3.24 5.67
C PHE A 167 10.86 -4.25 4.96
N VAL A 168 9.54 -4.10 5.13
CA VAL A 168 8.53 -4.96 4.49
C VAL A 168 8.61 -4.96 2.96
N ASN A 169 9.17 -3.89 2.38
CA ASN A 169 9.30 -3.66 0.95
C ASN A 169 10.60 -4.18 0.34
N LYS A 170 11.55 -4.69 1.15
CA LYS A 170 12.89 -5.08 0.69
C LYS A 170 12.87 -6.06 -0.49
N GLU A 171 12.02 -7.08 -0.40
CA GLU A 171 11.90 -8.13 -1.41
C GLU A 171 11.31 -7.58 -2.71
N LEU A 172 10.12 -6.96 -2.64
CA LEU A 172 9.50 -6.29 -3.79
C LEU A 172 10.42 -5.29 -4.46
N ARG A 173 11.17 -4.49 -3.68
CA ARG A 173 12.12 -3.52 -4.25
C ARG A 173 13.19 -4.18 -5.10
N ASN A 174 13.66 -5.37 -4.72
CA ASN A 174 14.65 -6.10 -5.48
C ASN A 174 14.06 -6.68 -6.76
N GLU A 175 12.87 -7.28 -6.67
CA GLU A 175 12.16 -7.87 -7.82
C GLU A 175 11.73 -6.79 -8.84
N LEU A 176 11.33 -5.62 -8.36
CA LEU A 176 10.76 -4.53 -9.15
C LEU A 176 11.77 -3.41 -9.49
N LYS A 177 13.08 -3.64 -9.29
CA LYS A 177 14.11 -2.61 -9.41
C LYS A 177 14.19 -1.97 -10.80
N ASN A 178 13.91 -2.73 -11.85
CA ASN A 178 14.06 -2.30 -13.25
C ASN A 178 12.75 -1.80 -13.89
N ILE A 179 11.65 -1.75 -13.13
CA ILE A 179 10.35 -1.32 -13.64
C ILE A 179 10.15 0.16 -13.30
N GLN A 180 9.65 0.92 -14.29
CA GLN A 180 9.31 2.32 -14.14
C GLN A 180 8.27 2.52 -13.04
N LYS A 181 8.55 3.45 -12.13
CA LYS A 181 7.67 3.80 -11.02
C LYS A 181 7.02 5.15 -11.25
N PHE A 182 5.77 5.23 -10.86
CA PHE A 182 4.97 6.43 -10.77
C PHE A 182 4.65 6.62 -9.30
N SER A 183 5.12 7.72 -8.72
CA SER A 183 5.03 7.95 -7.28
C SER A 183 4.10 9.09 -6.98
N MET A 184 3.26 8.91 -5.97
CA MET A 184 2.47 9.97 -5.36
C MET A 184 2.50 9.77 -3.85
N PHE A 185 2.56 10.88 -3.11
CA PHE A 185 2.56 10.80 -1.67
C PHE A 185 1.19 10.36 -1.14
N HIS A 186 1.14 9.37 -0.23
CA HIS A 186 -0.13 8.84 0.29
C HIS A 186 -0.82 9.74 1.34
N GLY A 187 -0.13 10.75 1.88
CA GLY A 187 -0.67 11.65 2.91
C GLY A 187 -1.08 13.01 2.35
N MET A 188 -1.95 13.74 3.08
CA MET A 188 -2.23 15.17 2.83
C MET A 188 -1.62 16.07 3.91
N ALA A 189 -0.51 15.63 4.53
CA ALA A 189 0.13 16.44 5.56
C ALA A 189 0.71 17.72 4.95
N ALA A 190 0.74 18.80 5.73
CA ALA A 190 1.41 20.03 5.32
C ALA A 190 2.90 19.75 5.11
N LEU A 191 3.31 19.77 3.84
CA LEU A 191 4.60 19.26 3.35
C LEU A 191 5.81 20.00 3.93
N TRP A 192 5.63 21.22 4.47
CA TRP A 192 6.67 21.96 5.17
C TRP A 192 7.04 21.37 6.55
N VAL A 193 6.26 20.43 7.07
CA VAL A 193 6.54 19.74 8.35
C VAL A 193 7.00 18.29 8.15
N GLU A 194 6.91 17.75 6.93
CA GLU A 194 7.07 16.31 6.78
C GLU A 194 8.54 15.87 6.86
N PRO A 195 8.94 15.12 7.92
CA PRO A 195 10.35 14.82 8.14
C PRO A 195 10.98 14.01 7.00
N CYS A 196 10.16 13.25 6.26
CA CYS A 196 10.61 12.43 5.14
C CYS A 196 11.08 13.24 3.92
N LEU A 197 10.66 14.50 3.78
CA LEU A 197 11.11 15.40 2.72
C LEU A 197 12.19 16.39 3.21
N ASN A 198 12.65 16.25 4.46
CA ASN A 198 13.67 17.10 5.08
C ASN A 198 14.94 16.30 5.44
N CYS A 199 15.58 15.73 4.43
CA CYS A 199 16.84 15.00 4.57
C CYS A 199 18.05 15.94 4.65
N LYS A 200 19.09 15.49 5.36
CA LYS A 200 20.35 16.25 5.50
C LYS A 200 21.26 16.13 4.28
N GLN A 201 21.26 14.96 3.62
CA GLN A 201 22.17 14.66 2.52
C GLN A 201 21.38 14.30 1.26
N SER A 202 21.91 14.71 0.11
CA SER A 202 21.37 14.32 -1.19
C SER A 202 21.69 12.86 -1.48
N ILE A 203 20.75 12.13 -2.07
CA ILE A 203 20.99 10.77 -2.55
C ILE A 203 21.27 10.73 -4.06
N THR A 204 21.72 9.57 -4.54
CA THR A 204 21.98 9.32 -5.97
C THR A 204 20.77 9.61 -6.84
N LYS A 205 21.00 10.26 -7.98
CA LYS A 205 19.95 10.63 -8.93
C LYS A 205 19.26 9.38 -9.53
N ARG A 206 17.94 9.46 -9.68
CA ARG A 206 17.07 8.39 -10.20
C ARG A 206 16.26 8.85 -11.40
N SER A 207 16.32 8.07 -12.48
CA SER A 207 15.48 8.27 -13.67
C SER A 207 14.35 7.25 -13.79
N ASP A 208 14.36 6.20 -12.95
CA ASP A 208 13.38 5.10 -12.94
C ASP A 208 12.05 5.47 -12.24
N VAL A 209 11.93 6.71 -11.77
CA VAL A 209 10.77 7.21 -11.02
C VAL A 209 10.31 8.53 -11.61
N THR A 210 9.00 8.63 -11.85
CA THR A 210 8.28 9.87 -12.10
C THR A 210 7.41 10.17 -10.89
N VAL A 211 7.51 11.38 -10.36
CA VAL A 211 6.74 11.82 -9.19
C VAL A 211 5.62 12.74 -9.63
N TYR A 212 4.39 12.42 -9.24
CA TYR A 212 3.24 13.31 -9.35
C TYR A 212 3.08 14.02 -8.01
N SER A 213 3.67 15.21 -7.94
CA SER A 213 3.63 16.06 -6.76
C SER A 213 2.29 16.77 -6.61
N MET A 214 1.82 16.92 -5.37
CA MET A 214 0.62 17.68 -5.05
C MET A 214 0.86 19.20 -5.12
N SER A 215 2.10 19.63 -4.90
CA SER A 215 2.50 21.03 -4.90
C SER A 215 3.97 21.19 -5.32
N HIS A 216 4.32 22.35 -5.85
CA HIS A 216 5.71 22.74 -6.15
C HIS A 216 6.61 22.71 -4.90
N ILE A 217 6.05 22.85 -3.70
CA ILE A 217 6.79 22.84 -2.43
C ILE A 217 7.46 21.48 -2.17
N GLU A 218 6.94 20.39 -2.75
CA GLU A 218 7.50 19.04 -2.58
C GLU A 218 8.76 18.81 -3.39
N GLU A 219 8.98 19.61 -4.44
CA GLU A 219 9.99 19.36 -5.47
C GLU A 219 11.39 19.24 -4.85
N HIS A 220 11.75 20.20 -3.98
CA HIS A 220 13.05 20.20 -3.32
C HIS A 220 13.25 18.95 -2.45
N GLY A 221 12.22 18.52 -1.73
CA GLY A 221 12.25 17.32 -0.91
C GLY A 221 12.47 16.07 -1.75
N TYR A 222 11.77 15.94 -2.88
CA TYR A 222 11.96 14.81 -3.80
C TYR A 222 13.34 14.79 -4.45
N GLN A 223 13.82 15.93 -4.94
CA GLN A 223 15.15 16.05 -5.55
C GLN A 223 16.25 15.69 -4.53
N LYS A 224 16.17 16.25 -3.32
CA LYS A 224 17.18 16.07 -2.29
C LYS A 224 17.12 14.67 -1.68
N CYS A 225 15.95 14.24 -1.23
CA CYS A 225 15.81 13.04 -0.38
C CYS A 225 15.61 11.75 -1.13
N PHE A 226 15.15 11.85 -2.39
CA PHE A 226 14.86 10.70 -3.23
C PHE A 226 15.61 10.72 -4.56
N GLY A 227 16.45 11.75 -4.80
CA GLY A 227 17.29 11.85 -5.98
C GLY A 227 16.50 12.04 -7.28
N ILE A 228 15.24 12.45 -7.19
CA ILE A 228 14.37 12.55 -8.36
C ILE A 228 14.85 13.70 -9.24
N LEU A 229 14.98 13.46 -10.55
CA LEU A 229 15.31 14.53 -11.49
C LEU A 229 14.13 15.50 -11.61
N GLY A 230 14.39 16.82 -11.64
CA GLY A 230 13.31 17.82 -11.77
C GLY A 230 12.40 17.57 -12.97
N LYS A 231 12.95 17.16 -14.12
CA LYS A 231 12.18 16.78 -15.31
C LYS A 231 11.22 15.58 -15.12
N ASN A 232 11.42 14.79 -14.07
CA ASN A 232 10.59 13.65 -13.70
C ASN A 232 9.59 14.02 -12.58
N ILE A 233 9.47 15.30 -12.22
CA ILE A 233 8.48 15.78 -11.25
C ILE A 233 7.39 16.50 -12.03
N VAL A 234 6.16 16.02 -11.89
CA VAL A 234 4.96 16.58 -12.52
C VAL A 234 4.08 17.13 -11.41
N HIS A 235 3.72 18.41 -11.49
CA HIS A 235 2.77 19.02 -10.55
C HIS A 235 1.34 18.66 -10.97
N ALA A 236 0.74 17.70 -10.28
CA ALA A 236 -0.56 17.13 -10.63
C ALA A 236 -1.69 17.58 -9.70
N GLY A 237 -1.38 18.26 -8.60
CA GLY A 237 -2.36 18.58 -7.57
C GLY A 237 -2.78 17.34 -6.77
N ILE A 238 -3.93 17.42 -6.10
CA ILE A 238 -4.47 16.33 -5.29
C ILE A 238 -5.57 15.62 -6.12
N PRO A 239 -5.36 14.39 -6.63
CA PRO A 239 -6.34 13.74 -7.51
C PRO A 239 -7.70 13.52 -6.87
N ARG A 240 -7.77 13.41 -5.54
CA ARG A 240 -9.04 13.28 -4.80
C ARG A 240 -9.90 14.54 -4.86
N HIS A 241 -9.33 15.67 -5.25
CA HIS A 241 -10.05 16.94 -5.43
C HIS A 241 -10.47 17.15 -6.89
N ASP A 242 -10.27 16.17 -7.77
CA ASP A 242 -10.79 16.19 -9.14
C ASP A 242 -12.32 16.11 -9.13
N ASN A 243 -12.99 17.01 -9.87
CA ASN A 243 -14.45 17.12 -9.86
C ASN A 243 -15.12 15.81 -10.30
N ASP A 244 -14.62 15.16 -11.36
CA ASP A 244 -15.19 13.90 -11.85
C ASP A 244 -15.11 12.81 -10.78
N TRP A 245 -14.03 12.80 -9.99
CA TRP A 245 -13.87 11.87 -8.88
C TRP A 245 -14.85 12.16 -7.75
N ILE A 246 -15.00 13.43 -7.36
CA ILE A 246 -15.95 13.84 -6.31
C ILE A 246 -17.37 13.47 -6.72
N GLU A 247 -17.79 13.80 -7.93
CA GLU A 247 -19.11 13.46 -8.48
C GLU A 247 -19.33 11.94 -8.48
N PHE A 248 -18.32 11.18 -8.93
CA PHE A 248 -18.36 9.72 -8.88
C PHE A 248 -18.59 9.21 -7.45
N ILE A 249 -17.82 9.67 -6.46
CA ILE A 249 -17.99 9.26 -5.06
C ILE A 249 -19.38 9.62 -4.54
N CYS A 250 -19.84 10.84 -4.79
CA CYS A 250 -21.18 11.29 -4.38
C CYS A 250 -22.30 10.45 -5.01
N SER A 251 -22.11 9.94 -6.23
CA SER A 251 -23.09 9.08 -6.91
C SER A 251 -23.14 7.65 -6.33
N GLN A 252 -22.06 7.18 -5.70
CA GLN A 252 -21.98 5.83 -5.10
C GLN A 252 -22.57 5.75 -3.70
N SER A 253 -22.62 6.86 -2.96
CA SER A 253 -23.22 6.89 -1.62
C SER A 253 -24.74 6.74 -1.72
N TYR A 254 -25.27 5.61 -1.24
CA TYR A 254 -26.71 5.24 -1.22
C TYR A 254 -27.67 6.27 -0.60
N SER A 255 -27.19 7.35 -0.01
CA SER A 255 -28.04 8.45 0.40
C SER A 255 -28.34 9.37 -0.79
N ASN A 256 -29.52 9.21 -1.38
CA ASN A 256 -30.22 10.20 -2.23
C ASN A 256 -30.54 11.53 -1.48
N LYS A 257 -29.66 11.98 -0.59
CA LYS A 257 -29.72 13.22 0.18
C LYS A 257 -28.41 14.01 0.08
N ALA A 258 -27.71 13.93 -1.05
CA ALA A 258 -26.67 14.91 -1.38
C ALA A 258 -27.26 16.31 -1.75
N SER A 259 -28.46 16.63 -1.26
CA SER A 259 -28.98 17.99 -1.30
C SER A 259 -28.18 18.82 -0.29
N LYS A 260 -27.19 19.57 -0.78
CA LYS A 260 -26.45 20.62 -0.05
C LYS A 260 -25.79 20.15 1.26
N VAL A 261 -24.70 19.38 1.17
CA VAL A 261 -23.92 18.99 2.36
C VAL A 261 -22.73 19.93 2.63
N PHE A 262 -22.38 20.80 1.67
CA PHE A 262 -21.33 21.80 1.87
C PHE A 262 -21.94 23.20 2.07
N ASP A 263 -22.46 23.44 3.27
CA ASP A 263 -22.44 24.80 3.81
C ASP A 263 -20.98 25.26 3.99
N SER A 264 -20.73 26.57 4.11
CA SER A 264 -19.38 27.09 4.38
C SER A 264 -18.88 26.57 5.75
N PHE A 265 -18.12 25.47 5.74
CA PHE A 265 -17.53 24.89 6.94
C PHE A 265 -16.01 24.85 6.85
N VAL A 266 -15.37 24.90 8.02
CA VAL A 266 -13.95 24.57 8.17
C VAL A 266 -13.86 23.20 8.82
N PHE A 267 -13.37 22.22 8.08
CA PHE A 267 -13.18 20.86 8.59
C PHE A 267 -11.77 20.71 9.16
N ILE A 268 -11.68 20.53 10.47
CA ILE A 268 -10.42 20.36 11.20
C ILE A 268 -10.29 18.89 11.59
N ILE A 269 -9.36 18.17 10.97
CA ILE A 269 -9.00 16.81 11.36
C ILE A 269 -7.82 16.86 12.33
N GLY A 270 -8.09 16.66 13.61
CA GLY A 270 -7.05 16.40 14.60
C GLY A 270 -6.73 14.91 14.65
N ARG A 271 -5.48 14.52 14.39
CA ARG A 271 -4.98 13.21 14.86
C ARG A 271 -4.58 13.36 16.32
N ALA A 272 -5.04 12.45 17.18
CA ALA A 272 -4.44 12.31 18.50
C ALA A 272 -2.93 12.09 18.32
N ALA A 273 -2.10 12.92 18.97
CA ALA A 273 -0.71 12.55 19.18
C ALA A 273 -0.74 11.23 19.94
N SER A 274 -0.31 10.13 19.30
CA SER A 274 -0.29 8.82 19.95
C SER A 274 0.55 8.91 21.25
N PRO A 275 0.16 8.20 22.33
CA PRO A 275 0.89 8.22 23.60
C PRO A 275 2.31 7.66 23.49
#